data_AF-A0AAU2L7U5-F1
#
_entry.id   AF-A0AAU2L7U5-F1
#
_cell.length_a   1.000
_cell.length_b   1.000
_cell.length_c   1.000
_cell.angle_alpha   90.00
_cell.angle_beta   90.00
_cell.angle_gamma   90.00
#
_symmetry.space_group_name_H-M   'P 1'
#
loop_
_entity.id
_entity.type
_entity.pdbx_description
1 polymer ?
#
loop_
_entity_poly.entity_id
_entity_poly.type
_entity_poly.pdbx_seq_one_letter_code
_entity_poly.pdbx_strand_id
1 'polypeptide(L)'
;MSGTPEPVWLVAANVVLWRRYGDLGQELRPGTKAYRGGAKVYVVGTYPGMGHQQLTTVGHGRHTGHWITIDTGVRHLHTFRARLVYTPAVLKRCDGRGFGTREEAAELAALLERIAREERHAHHAAPHPPGCLCHECLLVTPG
;
A
#
# COMPACT_ATOMS: atom_id res chain seq x y z
N MET A 1 -20.68 15.98 -19.58
CA MET A 1 -20.99 16.15 -18.14
C MET A 1 -19.67 16.40 -17.41
N SER A 2 -19.38 17.64 -17.03
CA SER A 2 -18.10 18.04 -16.43
C SER A 2 -18.35 18.74 -15.09
N GLY A 3 -18.80 17.97 -14.10
CA GLY A 3 -18.67 18.36 -12.70
C GLY A 3 -17.29 17.98 -12.19
N THR A 4 -16.68 18.79 -11.33
CA THR A 4 -15.50 18.37 -10.57
C THR A 4 -15.91 17.17 -9.72
N PRO A 5 -15.22 16.02 -9.80
CA PRO A 5 -15.61 14.86 -9.02
C PRO A 5 -15.55 15.20 -7.52
N GLU A 6 -16.58 14.78 -6.78
CA GLU A 6 -16.64 15.03 -5.34
C GLU A 6 -15.47 14.34 -4.61
N PRO A 7 -14.96 14.94 -3.52
CA PRO A 7 -13.94 14.30 -2.71
C PRO A 7 -14.48 13.02 -2.06
N VAL A 8 -13.66 11.98 -2.00
CA VAL A 8 -14.07 10.69 -1.42
C VAL A 8 -13.11 10.21 -0.34
N TRP A 9 -13.64 9.47 0.63
CA TRP A 9 -12.84 8.81 1.64
C TRP A 9 -12.17 7.56 1.05
N LEU A 10 -10.84 7.54 1.11
CA LEU A 10 -10.02 6.41 0.70
C LEU A 10 -9.05 6.03 1.83
N VAL A 11 -8.39 4.89 1.66
CA VAL A 11 -7.23 4.53 2.48
C VAL A 11 -5.96 4.98 1.76
N ALA A 12 -5.19 5.86 2.39
CA ALA A 12 -3.84 6.18 1.94
C ALA A 12 -2.83 5.27 2.66
N ALA A 13 -1.77 4.87 1.96
CA ALA A 13 -0.67 4.09 2.51
C ALA A 13 0.67 4.53 1.91
N ASN A 14 1.76 4.02 2.46
CA ASN A 14 3.11 4.21 1.96
C ASN A 14 3.71 2.87 1.52
N VAL A 15 4.46 2.87 0.42
CA VAL A 15 5.22 1.70 -0.02
C VAL A 15 6.42 1.51 0.90
N VAL A 16 6.69 0.28 1.34
CA VAL A 16 7.86 -0.03 2.18
C VAL A 16 9.16 0.45 1.51
N LEU A 17 10.08 1.00 2.30
CA LEU A 17 11.38 1.45 1.78
C LEU A 17 12.15 0.28 1.16
N TRP A 18 12.21 -0.83 1.88
CA TRP A 18 12.85 -2.07 1.48
C TRP A 18 11.95 -3.27 1.79
N ARG A 19 11.99 -4.26 0.91
CA ARG A 19 11.28 -5.53 1.07
C ARG A 19 12.24 -6.70 0.91
N ARG A 20 11.94 -7.81 1.58
CA ARG A 20 12.54 -9.11 1.32
C ARG A 20 12.12 -9.62 -0.06
N TYR A 21 13.07 -10.21 -0.79
CA TYR A 21 12.91 -10.67 -2.17
C TYR A 21 13.74 -11.94 -2.43
N GLY A 22 13.44 -12.63 -3.52
CA GLY A 22 14.16 -13.82 -3.95
C GLY A 22 13.88 -15.02 -3.05
N ASP A 23 14.70 -16.04 -3.21
CA ASP A 23 14.55 -17.32 -2.51
C ASP A 23 14.62 -17.10 -1.00
N LEU A 24 13.59 -17.59 -0.31
CA LEU A 24 13.44 -17.48 1.14
C LEU A 24 13.59 -16.04 1.67
N GLY A 25 13.36 -15.03 0.82
CA GLY A 25 13.45 -13.61 1.18
C GLY A 25 14.83 -13.17 1.66
N GLN A 26 15.91 -13.77 1.15
CA GLN A 26 17.28 -13.47 1.57
C GLN A 26 17.87 -12.23 0.88
N GLU A 27 17.28 -11.76 -0.22
CA GLU A 27 17.65 -10.48 -0.85
C GLU A 27 16.78 -9.33 -0.34
N LEU A 28 17.32 -8.11 -0.40
CA LEU A 28 16.56 -6.88 -0.16
C LEU A 28 16.43 -6.07 -1.43
N ARG A 29 15.22 -5.61 -1.74
CA ARG A 29 14.96 -4.70 -2.86
C ARG A 29 14.17 -3.47 -2.40
N PRO A 30 14.48 -2.29 -2.94
CA PRO A 30 13.75 -1.09 -2.59
C PRO A 30 12.36 -1.08 -3.24
N GLY A 31 11.36 -0.55 -2.53
CA GLY A 31 10.00 -0.31 -3.04
C GLY A 31 9.33 -1.54 -3.64
N THR A 32 8.76 -1.39 -4.84
CA THR A 32 8.28 -2.47 -5.70
C THR A 32 8.78 -2.25 -7.14
N LYS A 33 8.39 -3.12 -8.08
CA LYS A 33 8.64 -2.87 -9.51
C LYS A 33 7.94 -1.59 -9.99
N ALA A 34 6.74 -1.33 -9.48
CA ALA A 34 5.89 -0.23 -9.92
C ALA A 34 6.08 1.06 -9.13
N TYR A 35 6.43 0.98 -7.84
CA TYR A 35 6.54 2.14 -6.94
C TYR A 35 7.92 2.26 -6.30
N ARG A 36 8.36 3.51 -6.06
CA ARG A 36 9.56 3.78 -5.26
C ARG A 36 9.28 3.43 -3.79
N GLY A 37 10.32 3.05 -3.05
CA GLY A 37 10.21 2.92 -1.60
C GLY A 37 9.80 4.26 -0.97
N GLY A 38 8.90 4.22 0.00
CA GLY A 38 8.34 5.41 0.66
C GLY A 38 7.23 6.12 -0.13
N ALA A 39 6.98 5.75 -1.38
CA ALA A 39 5.97 6.41 -2.20
C ALA A 39 4.58 6.31 -1.57
N LYS A 40 3.83 7.42 -1.58
CA LYS A 40 2.43 7.44 -1.15
C LYS A 40 1.55 6.84 -2.24
N VAL A 41 0.63 5.97 -1.84
CA VAL A 41 -0.41 5.40 -2.69
C VAL A 41 -1.78 5.57 -2.04
N TYR A 42 -2.83 5.49 -2.86
CA TYR A 42 -4.22 5.43 -2.43
C TYR A 42 -4.79 4.07 -2.81
N VAL A 43 -5.33 3.34 -1.85
CA VAL A 43 -6.11 2.13 -2.09
C VAL A 43 -7.47 2.57 -2.64
N VAL A 44 -7.80 2.10 -3.84
CA VAL A 44 -9.07 2.41 -4.52
C VAL A 44 -9.94 1.17 -4.71
N GLY A 45 -9.40 -0.02 -4.42
CA GLY A 45 -10.11 -1.29 -4.47
C GLY A 45 -9.44 -2.31 -3.57
N THR A 46 -10.24 -3.24 -3.05
CA THR A 46 -9.75 -4.37 -2.26
C THR A 46 -10.42 -5.66 -2.76
N TYR A 47 -9.83 -6.80 -2.42
CA TYR A 47 -10.36 -8.11 -2.77
C TYR A 47 -10.69 -8.92 -1.50
N PRO A 48 -11.88 -8.72 -0.87
CA PRO A 48 -12.23 -9.39 0.38
C PRO A 48 -12.25 -10.91 0.27
N GLY A 49 -12.73 -11.44 -0.86
CA GLY A 49 -12.74 -12.89 -1.13
C GLY A 49 -11.35 -13.54 -1.22
N MET A 50 -10.29 -12.73 -1.30
CA MET A 50 -8.88 -13.15 -1.31
C MET A 50 -8.15 -12.69 -0.03
N GLY A 51 -8.89 -12.46 1.05
CA GLY A 51 -8.33 -12.04 2.35
C GLY A 51 -7.63 -10.69 2.31
N HIS A 52 -7.93 -9.82 1.33
CA HIS A 52 -7.27 -8.53 1.12
C HIS A 52 -5.74 -8.60 0.93
N GLN A 53 -5.19 -9.75 0.52
CA GLN A 53 -3.75 -9.91 0.27
C GLN A 53 -3.24 -9.06 -0.90
N GLN A 54 -4.14 -8.69 -1.81
CA GLN A 54 -3.90 -7.79 -2.93
C GLN A 54 -4.83 -6.58 -2.82
N LEU A 55 -4.36 -5.43 -3.29
CA LEU A 55 -5.09 -4.17 -3.28
C LEU A 55 -4.89 -3.44 -4.60
N THR A 56 -5.96 -2.87 -5.14
CA THR A 56 -5.86 -1.95 -6.28
C THR A 56 -5.44 -0.57 -5.75
N THR A 57 -4.30 -0.08 -6.22
CA THR A 57 -3.72 1.17 -5.74
C THR A 57 -3.48 2.18 -6.85
N VAL A 58 -3.56 3.45 -6.50
CA VAL A 58 -3.21 4.58 -7.34
C VAL A 58 -2.04 5.36 -6.72
N GLY A 59 -0.99 5.57 -7.50
CA GLY A 59 0.20 6.30 -7.06
C GLY A 59 1.10 6.73 -8.21
N HIS A 60 2.19 7.42 -7.90
CA HIS A 60 3.18 7.81 -8.91
C HIS A 60 4.11 6.65 -9.26
N GLY A 61 4.13 6.27 -10.53
CA GLY A 61 4.97 5.20 -11.05
C GLY A 61 6.47 5.50 -10.89
N ARG A 62 7.24 4.45 -10.54
CA ARG A 62 8.67 4.54 -10.19
C ARG A 62 9.53 5.20 -11.26
N HIS A 63 9.28 4.87 -12.53
CA HIS A 63 10.12 5.26 -13.65
C HIS A 63 9.63 6.52 -14.36
N THR A 64 8.31 6.65 -14.51
CA THR A 64 7.71 7.75 -15.29
C THR A 64 7.29 8.93 -14.43
N GLY A 65 7.07 8.72 -13.12
CA GLY A 65 6.45 9.73 -12.27
C GLY A 65 4.98 10.00 -12.61
N HIS A 66 4.38 9.30 -13.57
CA HIS A 66 2.96 9.44 -13.91
C HIS A 66 2.08 8.67 -12.92
N TRP A 67 0.82 9.09 -12.79
CA TRP A 67 -0.18 8.35 -12.03
C TRP A 67 -0.49 7.01 -12.71
N ILE A 68 -0.27 5.92 -11.98
CA ILE A 68 -0.60 4.57 -12.41
C ILE A 68 -1.66 3.98 -11.48
N THR A 69 -2.42 3.02 -12.00
CA THR A 69 -3.30 2.14 -11.23
C THR A 69 -2.75 0.73 -11.35
N ILE A 70 -2.49 0.05 -10.23
CA ILE A 70 -1.96 -1.32 -10.25
C ILE A 70 -2.38 -2.07 -9.00
N ASP A 71 -2.59 -3.38 -9.17
CA ASP A 71 -2.72 -4.29 -8.05
C ASP A 71 -1.36 -4.54 -7.41
N THR A 72 -1.31 -4.42 -6.08
CA THR A 72 -0.10 -4.63 -5.32
C THR A 72 -0.40 -5.38 -4.04
N GLY A 73 0.56 -6.22 -3.63
CA GLY A 73 0.42 -7.01 -2.41
C GLY A 73 0.38 -6.09 -1.20
N VAL A 74 -0.59 -6.30 -0.31
CA VAL A 74 -0.78 -5.51 0.92
C VAL A 74 0.48 -5.47 1.78
N ARG A 75 1.28 -6.56 1.77
CA ARG A 75 2.58 -6.65 2.45
C ARG A 75 3.58 -5.58 2.04
N HIS A 76 3.48 -5.04 0.83
CA HIS A 76 4.40 -3.99 0.33
C HIS A 76 4.01 -2.59 0.79
N LEU A 77 2.91 -2.45 1.54
CA LEU A 77 2.36 -1.18 2.00
C LEU A 77 2.31 -1.12 3.53
N HIS A 78 2.39 0.09 4.08
CA HIS A 78 2.31 0.35 5.52
C HIS A 78 1.72 1.73 5.81
N THR A 79 1.47 2.02 7.09
CA THR A 79 0.90 3.30 7.55
C THR A 79 -0.41 3.60 6.82
N PHE A 80 -1.31 2.62 6.85
CA PHE A 80 -2.65 2.75 6.31
C PHE A 80 -3.43 3.75 7.15
N ARG A 81 -4.10 4.70 6.49
CA ARG A 81 -4.92 5.71 7.15
C ARG A 81 -6.08 6.17 6.28
N ALA A 82 -7.24 6.40 6.90
CA ALA A 82 -8.34 7.08 6.25
C ALA A 82 -7.92 8.49 5.80
N ARG A 83 -8.31 8.88 4.60
CA ARG A 83 -8.07 10.23 4.09
C ARG A 83 -9.15 10.65 3.10
N LEU A 84 -9.65 11.86 3.27
CA LEU A 84 -10.49 12.51 2.27
C LEU A 84 -9.59 12.98 1.12
N VAL A 85 -9.86 12.47 -0.08
CA VAL A 85 -9.00 12.67 -1.25
C VAL A 85 -9.68 13.64 -2.22
N TYR A 86 -8.94 14.69 -2.57
CA TYR A 86 -9.36 15.73 -3.51
C TYR A 86 -8.62 15.65 -4.85
N THR A 87 -7.62 14.77 -4.96
CA THR A 87 -6.69 14.74 -6.09
C THR A 87 -7.41 14.28 -7.36
N PRO A 88 -7.56 15.12 -8.40
CA PRO A 88 -8.38 14.78 -9.57
C PRO A 88 -7.91 13.52 -10.31
N ALA A 89 -6.59 13.30 -10.36
CA ALA A 89 -6.02 12.11 -10.98
C ALA A 89 -6.41 10.81 -10.26
N VAL A 90 -6.59 10.85 -8.94
CA VAL A 90 -7.03 9.71 -8.12
C VAL A 90 -8.54 9.53 -8.27
N LEU A 91 -9.31 10.62 -8.16
CA LEU A 91 -10.77 10.60 -8.29
C LEU A 91 -11.24 10.04 -9.64
N LYS A 92 -10.55 10.39 -10.73
CA LYS A 92 -10.80 9.83 -12.07
C LYS A 92 -10.53 8.31 -12.16
N ARG A 93 -9.67 7.77 -11.31
CA ARG A 93 -9.27 6.34 -11.32
C ARG A 93 -10.12 5.47 -10.40
N CYS A 94 -10.92 6.07 -9.52
CA CYS A 94 -11.92 5.38 -8.71
C CYS A 94 -13.36 5.72 -9.12
N ASP A 95 -13.56 6.39 -10.25
CA ASP A 95 -14.85 6.91 -10.73
C ASP A 95 -15.62 7.72 -9.67
N GLY A 96 -14.92 8.44 -8.81
CA GLY A 96 -15.54 9.16 -7.68
C GLY A 96 -16.19 8.24 -6.65
N ARG A 97 -15.83 6.96 -6.59
CA ARG A 97 -16.26 6.02 -5.54
C ARG A 97 -15.16 5.87 -4.49
N GLY A 98 -15.56 5.95 -3.22
CA GLY A 98 -14.69 5.71 -2.08
C GLY A 98 -15.24 4.62 -1.17
N PHE A 99 -14.66 4.47 0.02
CA PHE A 99 -15.08 3.50 1.03
C PHE A 99 -16.16 4.09 1.97
N GLY A 100 -17.09 4.88 1.43
CA GLY A 100 -18.15 5.52 2.19
C GLY A 100 -17.65 6.67 3.06
N THR A 101 -17.75 6.50 4.38
CA THR A 101 -17.46 7.50 5.42
C THR A 101 -15.99 7.50 5.86
N ARG A 102 -15.64 8.45 6.74
CA ARG A 102 -14.31 8.48 7.38
C ARG A 102 -14.09 7.24 8.24
N GLU A 103 -15.11 6.84 8.96
CA GLU A 103 -15.12 5.75 9.93
C GLU A 103 -14.91 4.41 9.22
N GLU A 104 -15.68 4.13 8.17
CA GLU A 104 -15.53 2.92 7.35
C GLU A 104 -14.13 2.84 6.70
N ALA A 105 -13.63 3.96 6.17
CA ALA A 105 -12.27 4.02 5.64
C ALA A 105 -11.20 3.80 6.74
N ALA A 106 -11.47 4.21 7.99
CA ALA A 106 -10.55 4.03 9.11
C ALA A 106 -10.54 2.58 9.60
N GLU A 107 -11.70 1.93 9.68
CA GLU A 107 -11.83 0.51 9.99
C GLU A 107 -11.09 -0.34 8.95
N LEU A 108 -11.30 -0.04 7.66
CA LEU A 108 -10.57 -0.70 6.59
C LEU A 108 -9.07 -0.46 6.68
N ALA A 109 -8.62 0.77 6.97
CA ALA A 109 -7.21 1.05 7.16
C ALA A 109 -6.59 0.21 8.30
N ALA A 110 -7.28 0.10 9.43
CA ALA A 110 -6.83 -0.70 10.57
C ALA A 110 -6.79 -2.21 10.23
N LEU A 111 -7.77 -2.71 9.48
CA LEU A 111 -7.77 -4.09 8.98
C LEU A 111 -6.57 -4.34 8.07
N LEU A 112 -6.35 -3.47 7.08
CA LEU A 112 -5.25 -3.62 6.12
C LEU A 112 -3.88 -3.53 6.79
N GLU A 113 -3.70 -2.69 7.82
CA GLU A 113 -2.44 -2.61 8.57
C GLU A 113 -2.13 -3.95 9.26
N ARG A 114 -3.13 -4.59 9.88
CA ARG A 114 -2.96 -5.92 10.51
C ARG A 114 -2.55 -6.98 9.48
N ILE A 115 -3.29 -7.06 8.37
CA ILE A 115 -3.02 -8.02 7.29
C ILE A 115 -1.63 -7.77 6.68
N ALA A 116 -1.26 -6.50 6.45
CA ALA A 116 0.05 -6.16 5.91
C ALA A 116 1.20 -6.66 6.79
N ARG A 117 1.05 -6.52 8.11
CA ARG A 117 2.03 -7.00 9.09
C ARG A 117 2.11 -8.53 9.08
N GLU A 118 0.96 -9.21 9.15
CA GLU A 118 0.88 -10.68 9.14
C GLU A 118 1.49 -11.26 7.85
N GLU A 119 1.13 -10.70 6.69
CA GLU A 119 1.66 -11.12 5.40
C GLU A 119 3.16 -10.89 5.29
N ARG A 120 3.70 -9.74 5.75
CA ARG A 120 5.16 -9.52 5.71
C ARG A 120 5.92 -10.55 6.54
N HIS A 121 5.43 -10.84 7.74
CA HIS A 121 6.01 -11.83 8.65
C HIS A 121 5.95 -13.25 8.06
N ALA A 122 4.81 -13.63 7.48
CA ALA A 122 4.57 -15.00 7.03
C ALA A 122 5.08 -15.31 5.61
N HIS A 123 5.12 -14.33 4.70
CA HIS A 123 5.27 -14.57 3.24
C HIS A 123 6.49 -15.41 2.85
N HIS A 124 7.63 -15.19 3.51
CA HIS A 124 8.86 -15.93 3.21
C HIS A 124 9.09 -17.13 4.15
N ALA A 125 8.40 -17.17 5.30
CA ALA A 125 8.51 -18.21 6.32
C ALA A 125 9.96 -18.64 6.67
N ALA A 126 10.91 -17.72 6.55
CA ALA A 126 12.34 -17.95 6.77
C ALA A 126 12.96 -16.82 7.59
N PRO A 127 14.03 -17.09 8.37
CA PRO A 127 14.74 -16.08 9.13
C PRO A 127 15.19 -14.90 8.25
N HIS A 128 15.24 -13.72 8.87
CA HIS A 128 15.71 -12.52 8.18
C HIS A 128 17.23 -12.64 7.95
N PRO A 129 17.74 -12.15 6.80
CA PRO A 129 19.18 -12.13 6.57
C PRO A 129 19.89 -11.25 7.61
N PRO A 130 21.17 -11.51 7.95
CA PRO A 130 21.95 -10.65 8.83
C PRO A 130 21.94 -9.19 8.34
N GLY A 131 21.69 -8.24 9.24
CA GLY A 131 21.60 -6.81 8.89
C GLY A 131 20.37 -6.44 8.04
N CYS A 132 19.28 -7.21 8.14
CA CYS A 132 18.07 -6.97 7.36
C CYS A 132 17.52 -5.54 7.53
N LEU A 133 17.25 -4.87 6.41
CA LEU A 133 16.65 -3.53 6.35
C LEU A 133 15.18 -3.59 5.93
N CYS A 134 14.51 -4.74 6.00
CA CYS A 134 13.09 -4.79 5.66
C CYS A 134 12.26 -3.91 6.61
N HIS A 135 11.03 -3.61 6.20
CA HIS A 135 10.14 -2.75 6.98
C HIS A 135 9.97 -3.19 8.45
N GLU A 136 9.91 -4.51 8.72
CA GLU A 136 9.81 -5.03 10.09
C GLU A 136 11.07 -4.75 10.92
N CYS A 137 12.26 -4.96 10.35
CA CYS A 137 13.52 -4.74 11.07
C CYS A 137 13.85 -3.26 11.28
N LEU A 138 13.53 -2.40 10.31
CA LEU A 138 13.77 -0.96 10.43
C LEU A 138 12.96 -0.31 11.55
N LEU A 139 11.78 -0.84 11.87
CA LEU A 139 10.96 -0.36 12.99
C LEU A 139 11.45 -0.84 14.36
N VAL A 140 12.25 -1.91 14.39
CA VAL A 140 12.76 -2.54 15.63
C VAL A 140 14.17 -2.06 15.98
N THR A 141 14.87 -1.37 15.08
CA THR A 141 16.21 -0.85 15.37
C THR A 141 16.06 0.34 16.33
N PRO A 142 16.61 0.28 17.58
CA PRO A 142 16.69 1.46 18.42
C PRO A 142 17.62 2.46 17.73
N GLY A 143 17.14 3.70 17.58
CA GLY A 143 17.97 4.82 17.14
C GLY A 143 19.00 5.21 18.19
#